data_AF-A0AAW2XUS6-F1
#
_entry.id   AF-A0AAW2XUS6-F1
#
_cell.length_a   1.000
_cell.length_b   1.000
_cell.length_c   1.000
_cell.angle_alpha   90.00
_cell.angle_beta   90.00
_cell.angle_gamma   90.00
#
_symmetry.space_group_name_H-M   'P 1'
#
loop_
_entity.id
_entity.type
_entity.pdbx_description
1 polymer ?
#
loop_
_entity_poly.entity_id
_entity_poly.type
_entity_poly.pdbx_seq_one_letter_code
_entity_poly.pdbx_strand_id
1 'polypeptide(L)'
;MQVQSSDHPRMVMVSALLTENNYFAWSRAVKRAPTTKMKLDFIDGTAVRPTGNGEDFKRWNRTDSMVTTWILNCMSKDYACWFLTRVMVRTASSVLREQ
;
A
#
# COMPACT_ATOMS: atom_id res chain seq x y z
N MET A 1 13.86 4.98 24.49
CA MET A 1 13.05 4.05 23.67
C MET A 1 13.72 3.91 22.31
N GLN A 2 14.37 2.78 22.05
CA GLN A 2 14.99 2.50 20.75
C GLN A 2 13.89 2.16 19.74
N VAL A 3 13.73 3.01 18.73
CA VAL A 3 12.94 2.66 17.54
C VAL A 3 13.79 1.69 16.72
N GLN A 4 13.49 0.40 16.83
CA GLN A 4 14.08 -0.59 15.94
C GLN A 4 13.52 -0.39 14.53
N SER A 5 14.34 0.23 13.68
CA SER A 5 14.18 0.29 12.23
C SER A 5 14.47 -1.09 11.64
N SER A 6 13.47 -1.98 11.62
CA SER A 6 13.51 -3.25 10.89
C SER A 6 12.53 -3.23 9.70
N ASP A 7 12.45 -2.10 9.01
CA ASP A 7 11.70 -2.03 7.75
C ASP A 7 12.62 -2.40 6.59
N HIS A 8 12.83 -3.69 6.41
CA HIS A 8 13.45 -4.24 5.21
C HIS A 8 12.38 -4.38 4.11
N PRO A 9 12.42 -3.58 3.02
CA PRO A 9 11.40 -3.57 1.97
C PRO A 9 11.31 -4.88 1.15
N ARG A 10 12.26 -5.80 1.36
CA ARG A 10 12.37 -7.09 0.64
C ARG A 10 11.74 -8.27 1.36
N MET A 11 11.17 -8.07 2.55
CA MET A 11 10.52 -9.18 3.25
C MET A 11 9.16 -9.43 2.61
N VAL A 12 9.14 -10.33 1.62
CA VAL A 12 7.91 -10.89 1.04
C VAL A 12 7.25 -11.70 2.16
N MET A 13 6.42 -11.03 2.97
CA MET A 13 5.70 -11.63 4.08
C MET A 13 4.52 -12.51 3.63
N VAL A 14 4.17 -12.49 2.35
CA VAL A 14 3.10 -13.31 1.77
C VAL A 14 3.71 -14.22 0.72
N SER A 15 3.84 -15.51 1.02
CA SER A 15 4.48 -16.51 0.13
C SER A 15 3.68 -16.83 -1.12
N ALA A 16 2.41 -16.43 -1.19
CA ALA A 16 1.53 -16.68 -2.33
C ALA A 16 1.09 -15.35 -2.98
N LEU A 17 1.46 -15.17 -4.25
CA LEU A 17 0.96 -14.05 -5.05
C LEU A 17 -0.54 -14.16 -5.26
N LEU A 18 -1.26 -13.03 -5.33
CA LEU A 18 -2.68 -13.01 -5.68
C LEU A 18 -2.89 -13.66 -7.06
N THR A 19 -3.82 -14.62 -7.10
CA THR A 19 -4.33 -15.30 -8.29
C THR A 19 -5.87 -15.29 -8.29
N GLU A 20 -6.50 -15.77 -9.35
CA GLU A 20 -7.96 -15.86 -9.49
C GLU A 20 -8.63 -16.61 -8.32
N ASN A 21 -7.97 -17.62 -7.76
CA ASN A 21 -8.59 -18.59 -6.85
C ASN A 21 -8.14 -18.45 -5.39
N ASN A 22 -7.28 -17.49 -5.05
CA ASN A 22 -6.70 -17.41 -3.70
C ASN A 22 -6.98 -16.10 -2.94
N TYR A 23 -7.88 -15.24 -3.44
CA TYR A 23 -8.17 -13.93 -2.86
C TYR A 23 -8.42 -13.96 -1.35
N PHE A 24 -9.21 -14.93 -0.84
CA PHE A 24 -9.51 -15.01 0.59
C PHE A 24 -8.28 -15.30 1.45
N ALA A 25 -7.44 -16.26 1.02
CA ALA A 25 -6.20 -16.59 1.71
C ALA A 25 -5.19 -15.43 1.62
N TRP A 26 -5.07 -14.84 0.43
CA TRP A 26 -4.23 -13.68 0.17
C TRP A 26 -4.61 -12.47 1.02
N SER A 27 -5.91 -12.12 1.07
CA SER A 27 -6.44 -11.00 1.85
C SER A 27 -6.14 -11.15 3.34
N ARG A 28 -6.31 -12.35 3.89
CA ARG A 28 -5.97 -12.63 5.29
C ARG A 28 -4.47 -12.51 5.56
N ALA A 29 -3.62 -12.96 4.63
CA ALA A 29 -2.17 -12.84 4.76
C ALA A 29 -1.71 -11.37 4.67
N VAL A 30 -2.23 -10.63 3.69
CA VAL A 30 -1.95 -9.19 3.51
C VAL A 30 -2.42 -8.35 4.70
N LYS A 31 -3.55 -8.69 5.32
CA LYS A 31 -4.02 -7.98 6.54
C LYS A 31 -3.24 -8.35 7.80
N ARG A 32 -2.56 -9.49 7.84
CA ARG A 32 -1.77 -9.97 9.01
C ARG A 32 -0.30 -9.59 8.95
N ALA A 33 0.23 -9.35 7.75
CA ALA A 33 1.61 -8.94 7.53
C ALA A 33 2.02 -7.55 8.08
N PRO A 34 1.13 -6.55 8.28
CA PRO A 34 1.56 -5.25 8.79
C PRO A 34 2.06 -5.38 10.24
N THR A 35 3.35 -5.12 10.44
CA THR A 35 3.99 -5.14 11.77
C THR A 35 3.64 -3.92 12.62
N THR A 36 3.04 -2.88 12.05
CA THR A 36 2.65 -1.66 12.76
C THR A 36 1.23 -1.22 12.42
N LYS A 37 0.50 -0.74 13.45
CA LYS A 37 -0.89 -0.25 13.32
C LYS A 37 -1.04 0.82 12.23
N MET A 38 -0.05 1.72 12.12
CA MET A 38 -0.03 2.74 11.07
C MET A 38 -0.11 2.16 9.66
N LYS A 39 0.52 1.01 9.38
CA LYS A 39 0.50 0.41 8.03
C LYS A 39 -0.85 -0.24 7.69
N LEU A 40 -1.57 -0.71 8.70
CA LEU A 40 -2.90 -1.30 8.53
C LEU A 40 -3.92 -0.23 8.11
N ASP A 41 -3.80 0.98 8.67
CA ASP A 41 -4.70 2.09 8.36
C ASP A 41 -4.61 2.52 6.87
N PHE A 42 -3.45 2.35 6.21
CA PHE A 42 -3.32 2.56 4.76
C PHE A 42 -3.98 1.45 3.94
N ILE A 43 -3.99 0.20 4.44
CA ILE A 43 -4.60 -0.94 3.75
C ILE A 43 -6.13 -0.88 3.85
N ASP A 44 -6.65 -0.55 5.02
CA ASP A 44 -8.09 -0.44 5.27
C ASP A 44 -8.66 0.94 4.86
N GLY A 45 -7.80 1.88 4.44
CA GLY A 45 -8.19 3.21 3.96
C GLY A 45 -8.62 4.19 5.05
N THR A 46 -8.38 3.88 6.32
CA THR A 46 -8.65 4.76 7.47
C THR A 46 -7.57 5.82 7.67
N ALA A 47 -6.40 5.66 7.04
CA ALA A 47 -5.32 6.66 7.06
C ALA A 47 -5.74 7.93 6.31
N VAL A 48 -6.04 8.99 7.06
CA VAL A 48 -6.43 10.29 6.51
C VAL A 48 -5.23 10.95 5.83
N ARG A 49 -5.40 11.37 4.57
CA ARG A 49 -4.41 12.18 3.85
C ARG A 49 -4.31 13.55 4.54
N PRO A 50 -3.13 13.98 5.01
CA PRO A 50 -2.96 15.31 5.60
C PRO A 50 -3.33 16.43 4.63
N THR A 51 -4.00 17.47 5.12
CA THR A 51 -4.30 18.67 4.35
C THR A 51 -3.08 19.60 4.35
N GLY A 52 -2.34 19.63 3.24
CA GLY A 52 -1.17 20.50 3.04
C GLY A 52 0.06 19.74 2.56
N ASN A 53 1.14 20.46 2.27
CA ASN A 53 2.38 19.91 1.68
C ASN A 53 3.53 19.86 2.69
N GLY A 54 3.21 19.84 3.99
CA GLY A 54 4.17 19.81 5.08
C GLY A 54 4.89 18.46 5.24
N GLU A 55 5.69 18.34 6.30
CA GLU A 55 6.44 17.12 6.60
C GLU A 55 5.55 15.89 6.83
N ASP A 56 4.37 16.10 7.42
CA ASP A 56 3.36 15.04 7.62
C ASP A 56 2.84 14.48 6.29
N PHE A 57 2.62 15.33 5.28
CA PHE A 57 2.24 14.86 3.95
C PHE A 57 3.37 14.08 3.29
N LYS A 58 4.63 14.54 3.40
CA LYS A 58 5.78 13.81 2.86
C LYS A 58 5.93 12.44 3.53
N ARG A 59 5.71 12.37 4.85
CA ARG A 59 5.73 11.11 5.62
C ARG A 59 4.61 10.18 5.20
N TRP A 60 3.38 10.71 5.11
CA TRP A 60 2.21 9.97 4.64
C TRP A 60 2.43 9.42 3.24
N ASN A 61 2.90 10.25 2.30
CA ASN A 61 3.15 9.85 0.91
C ASN A 61 4.24 8.77 0.78
N ARG A 62 5.29 8.83 1.62
CA ARG A 62 6.32 7.79 1.68
C ARG A 62 5.74 6.47 2.18
N THR A 63 4.91 6.51 3.23
CA THR A 63 4.24 5.30 3.76
C THR A 63 3.25 4.73 2.74
N ASP A 64 2.44 5.56 2.10
CA ASP A 64 1.50 5.17 1.05
C ASP A 64 2.22 4.49 -0.13
N SER A 65 3.32 5.08 -0.61
CA SER A 65 4.14 4.52 -1.68
C SER A 65 4.75 3.15 -1.30
N MET A 66 5.21 3.03 -0.05
CA MET A 66 5.78 1.78 0.47
C MET A 66 4.73 0.68 0.56
N VAL A 67 3.54 0.99 1.13
CA VAL A 67 2.42 0.04 1.24
C VAL A 67 1.93 -0.37 -0.15
N THR A 68 1.79 0.58 -1.08
CA THR A 68 1.41 0.32 -2.47
C THR A 68 2.40 -0.62 -3.16
N THR A 69 3.71 -0.32 -3.05
CA THR A 69 4.77 -1.17 -3.63
C THR A 69 4.75 -2.58 -3.03
N TRP A 70 4.50 -2.69 -1.72
CA TRP A 70 4.42 -3.97 -1.05
C TRP A 70 3.20 -4.79 -1.48
N ILE A 71 2.03 -4.18 -1.60
CA ILE A 71 0.81 -4.85 -2.11
C ILE A 71 1.03 -5.32 -3.55
N LEU A 72 1.65 -4.48 -4.40
CA LEU A 72 2.02 -4.83 -5.79
C LEU A 72 2.94 -6.05 -5.84
N ASN A 73 3.93 -6.13 -4.96
CA ASN A 73 4.84 -7.27 -4.86
C ASN A 73 4.15 -8.55 -4.34
N CYS A 74 2.95 -8.44 -3.78
CA CYS A 74 2.14 -9.59 -3.35
C CYS A 74 1.14 -10.03 -4.44
N MET A 75 1.14 -9.42 -5.63
CA MET A 75 0.20 -9.75 -6.72
C MET A 75 0.93 -10.37 -7.92
N SER A 76 0.23 -11.20 -8.71
CA SER A 76 0.76 -11.59 -10.02
C SER A 76 0.84 -10.36 -10.94
N LYS A 77 1.65 -10.45 -12.00
CA LYS A 77 1.85 -9.33 -12.94
C LYS A 77 0.54 -8.83 -13.56
N ASP A 78 -0.38 -9.74 -13.86
CA ASP A 78 -1.66 -9.40 -14.48
C ASP A 78 -2.54 -8.58 -13.52
N TYR A 79 -2.59 -8.97 -12.25
CA TYR A 79 -3.31 -8.23 -11.21
C TYR A 79 -2.64 -6.92 -10.82
N ALA A 80 -1.30 -6.90 -10.76
CA ALA A 80 -0.55 -5.70 -10.46
C ALA A 80 -0.75 -4.64 -11.55
N CYS A 81 -0.71 -5.04 -12.82
CA CYS A 81 -0.99 -4.15 -13.95
C CYS A 81 -2.41 -3.58 -13.87
N TRP A 82 -3.41 -4.45 -13.66
CA TRP A 82 -4.80 -4.02 -13.47
C TRP A 82 -4.95 -3.04 -12.29
N PHE A 83 -4.32 -3.34 -11.16
CA PHE A 83 -4.36 -2.47 -9.98
C PHE A 83 -3.75 -1.10 -10.25
N LEU A 84 -2.58 -1.05 -10.90
CA LEU A 84 -1.90 0.20 -11.25
C LEU A 84 -2.73 1.09 -12.17
N THR A 85 -3.42 0.52 -13.16
CA THR A 85 -4.30 1.32 -14.04
C THR A 85 -5.41 2.02 -13.24
N ARG A 86 -5.99 1.34 -12.24
CA ARG A 86 -7.02 1.94 -11.38
C ARG A 86 -6.48 3.00 -10.43
N VAL A 87 -5.30 2.79 -9.84
CA VAL A 87 -4.67 3.78 -8.94
C VAL A 87 -4.25 5.03 -9.73
N MET A 88 -3.63 4.84 -10.90
CA MET A 88 -3.23 5.93 -11.81
C MET A 88 -4.43 6.73 -12.29
N VAL A 89 -5.56 6.09 -12.62
CA VAL A 89 -6.80 6.78 -12.99
C VAL A 89 -7.35 7.63 -11.84
N ARG A 90 -7.27 7.17 -10.59
CA ARG A 90 -7.68 7.98 -9.42
C ARG A 90 -6.74 9.18 -9.21
N THR A 91 -5.43 9.00 -9.35
CA THR A 91 -4.45 10.08 -9.23
C THR A 91 -4.55 11.09 -10.38
N ALA A 92 -4.69 10.64 -11.62
CA ALA A 92 -4.92 11.50 -12.78
C ALA A 92 -6.25 12.27 -12.67
N SER A 93 -7.30 11.64 -12.12
CA SER A 93 -8.58 12.32 -11.87
C SER A 93 -8.50 13.36 -10.77
N SER A 94 -7.65 13.19 -9.75
CA SER A 94 -7.39 14.25 -8.77
C SER A 94 -6.57 15.41 -9.35
N VAL A 95 -5.61 15.13 -10.24
CA VAL A 95 -4.79 16.16 -10.90
C VAL A 95 -5.59 16.95 -11.93
N LEU A 96 -6.51 16.30 -12.67
CA LEU A 96 -7.37 16.97 -13.65
C LEU A 96 -8.53 17.76 -13.01
N ARG A 97 -8.83 17.56 -11.73
CA ARG A 97 -9.82 18.35 -10.98
C ARG A 97 -9.22 19.58 -10.28
N GLU A 98 -7.89 19.69 -10.26
CA GLU A 98 -7.16 20.81 -9.68
C GLU A 98 -6.63 21.79 -10.75
N GLN A 99 -7.13 21.68 -12.00
CA GLN A 99 -6.86 22.59 -13.13
C GLN A 99 -8.16 23.24 -13.61
#